data_AF-W2Y0E8-F1
#
_entry.id   AF-W2Y0E8-F1
#
_cell.length_a   1.000
_cell.length_b   1.000
_cell.length_c   1.000
_cell.angle_alpha   90.00
_cell.angle_beta   90.00
_cell.angle_gamma   90.00
#
_symmetry.space_group_name_H-M   'P 1'
#
loop_
_entity.id
_entity.type
_entity.pdbx_description
1 polymer ?
#
loop_
_entity_poly.entity_id
_entity_poly.type
_entity_poly.pdbx_seq_one_letter_code
_entity_poly.pdbx_strand_id
1 'polypeptide(L)'
;MATVDSELLRISRVADQKEKTAAYKTLLEEHLHDLASLKTIVIHLLGEDVLLVISRAVITHLASVVAGIDVDAHPWKLEFICFCLAKIKPRILSFEEPDVMFRESLAAMYMDEEEYIEAAKALAAINLESSTRQYTDVEKAEKYVKIAELYLQEDETVDAENFINRASRFIHNVEDWALKLRFQVSYARILDSKRKFLDAALRYYEFSQSKPDEVDPDDLLELLSKAVTCAILASAGPQRSRLLGTLYKDERVKNSEY
;
A
#
# COMPACT_ATOMS: atom_id res chain seq x y z
N MET A 1 19.20 -8.05 -37.57
CA MET A 1 18.39 -7.27 -36.61
C MET A 1 19.33 -6.29 -35.93
N ALA A 2 19.00 -5.01 -35.91
CA ALA A 2 19.77 -4.00 -35.18
C ALA A 2 19.76 -4.37 -33.69
N THR A 3 20.92 -4.32 -33.03
CA THR A 3 20.98 -4.55 -31.58
C THR A 3 20.32 -3.38 -30.85
N VAL A 4 19.71 -3.62 -29.69
CA VAL A 4 19.06 -2.56 -28.88
C VAL A 4 19.99 -1.35 -28.67
N ASP A 5 21.28 -1.59 -28.44
CA ASP A 5 22.28 -0.52 -28.32
C ASP A 5 22.36 0.39 -29.55
N SER A 6 22.23 -0.19 -30.75
CA SER A 6 22.28 0.58 -32.00
C SER A 6 21.03 1.45 -32.18
N GLU A 7 19.86 0.98 -31.76
CA GLU A 7 18.63 1.78 -31.75
C GLU A 7 18.69 2.88 -30.69
N LEU A 8 19.21 2.60 -29.49
CA LEU A 8 19.42 3.61 -28.44
C LEU A 8 20.36 4.72 -28.91
N LEU A 9 21.46 4.37 -29.60
CA LEU A 9 22.38 5.33 -30.21
C LEU A 9 21.75 6.13 -31.35
N ARG A 10 20.81 5.53 -32.11
CA ARG A 10 20.06 6.25 -33.15
C ARG A 10 19.11 7.26 -32.51
N ILE A 11 18.34 6.85 -31.51
CA ILE A 11 17.37 7.71 -30.80
C ILE A 11 18.09 8.83 -30.05
N SER A 12 19.29 8.58 -29.50
CA SER A 12 20.06 9.60 -28.78
C SER A 12 20.42 10.81 -29.67
N ARG A 13 20.55 10.61 -30.99
CA ARG A 13 20.87 11.64 -32.00
C ARG A 13 19.66 12.42 -32.50
N VAL A 14 18.44 12.03 -32.14
CA VAL A 14 17.22 12.77 -32.50
C VAL A 14 17.25 14.14 -31.82
N ALA A 15 17.11 15.21 -32.61
CA ALA A 15 17.19 16.59 -32.11
C ALA A 15 15.89 17.04 -31.43
N ASP A 16 14.74 16.64 -31.97
CA ASP A 16 13.44 16.96 -31.40
C ASP A 16 13.16 16.11 -30.15
N GLN A 17 12.91 16.78 -29.01
CA GLN A 17 12.77 16.09 -27.73
C GLN A 17 11.47 15.30 -27.62
N LYS A 18 10.41 15.72 -28.31
CA LYS A 18 9.11 15.05 -28.30
C LYS A 18 9.17 13.76 -29.11
N GLU A 19 9.74 13.83 -30.32
CA GLU A 19 10.01 12.68 -31.17
C GLU A 19 10.95 11.70 -30.48
N LYS A 20 12.02 12.20 -29.85
CA LYS A 20 12.96 11.39 -29.08
C LYS A 20 12.28 10.62 -27.94
N THR A 21 11.39 11.29 -27.19
CA THR A 21 10.60 10.66 -26.12
C THR A 21 9.68 9.58 -26.67
N ALA A 22 8.97 9.86 -27.76
CA ALA A 22 8.07 8.89 -28.40
C ALA A 22 8.84 7.66 -28.95
N ALA A 23 10.01 7.88 -29.53
CA ALA A 23 10.86 6.81 -30.05
C ALA A 23 11.35 5.87 -28.94
N TYR A 24 11.75 6.41 -27.78
CA TYR A 24 12.11 5.55 -26.63
C TYR A 24 10.92 4.75 -26.10
N LYS A 25 9.72 5.33 -26.03
CA LYS A 25 8.51 4.61 -25.62
C LYS A 25 8.18 3.48 -26.58
N THR A 26 8.25 3.75 -27.88
CA THR A 26 8.02 2.74 -28.93
C THR A 26 9.04 1.60 -28.82
N LEU A 27 10.32 1.92 -28.65
CA LEU A 27 11.37 0.90 -28.50
C LEU A 27 11.15 0.01 -27.28
N LEU A 28 10.72 0.58 -26.15
CA LEU A 28 10.35 -0.18 -24.96
C LEU A 28 9.20 -1.16 -25.24
N GLU A 29 8.14 -0.68 -25.88
CA GLU A 29 6.96 -1.49 -26.22
C GLU A 29 7.31 -2.66 -27.16
N GLU A 30 8.17 -2.41 -28.16
CA GLU A 30 8.66 -3.45 -29.08
C GLU A 30 9.46 -4.57 -28.36
N HIS A 31 10.11 -4.25 -27.23
CA HIS A 31 10.98 -5.17 -26.49
C HIS A 31 10.41 -5.62 -25.14
N LEU A 32 9.10 -5.45 -24.90
CA LEU A 32 8.48 -5.79 -23.60
C LEU A 32 8.66 -7.25 -23.19
N HIS A 33 8.90 -8.16 -24.14
CA HIS A 33 9.06 -9.58 -23.85
C HIS A 33 10.51 -10.01 -23.64
N ASP A 34 11.49 -9.12 -23.83
CA ASP A 34 12.91 -9.41 -23.64
C ASP A 34 13.49 -8.63 -22.45
N LEU A 35 13.61 -9.34 -21.33
CA LEU A 35 14.17 -8.81 -20.09
C LEU A 35 15.56 -8.20 -20.26
N ALA A 36 16.42 -8.79 -21.09
CA ALA A 36 17.78 -8.30 -21.29
C ALA A 36 17.76 -6.94 -21.99
N SER A 37 16.95 -6.83 -23.05
CA SER A 37 16.72 -5.58 -23.77
C SER A 37 16.12 -4.50 -22.88
N LEU A 38 15.10 -4.84 -22.08
CA LEU A 38 14.48 -3.90 -21.14
C LEU A 38 15.48 -3.36 -20.12
N LYS A 39 16.31 -4.23 -19.52
CA LYS A 39 17.36 -3.83 -18.58
C LYS A 39 18.36 -2.88 -19.23
N THR A 40 18.78 -3.16 -20.47
CA THR A 40 19.69 -2.28 -21.24
C THR A 40 19.06 -0.91 -21.49
N ILE A 41 17.79 -0.86 -21.90
CA ILE A 41 17.07 0.40 -22.13
C ILE A 41 16.96 1.21 -20.83
N VAL A 42 16.61 0.58 -19.71
CA VAL A 42 16.54 1.26 -18.40
C VAL A 42 17.89 1.83 -17.98
N ILE A 43 18.98 1.08 -18.16
CA ILE A 43 20.34 1.57 -17.85
C ILE A 43 20.67 2.82 -18.68
N HIS A 44 20.39 2.79 -19.98
CA HIS A 44 20.59 3.93 -20.87
C HIS A 44 19.76 5.15 -20.46
N LEU A 45 18.46 4.96 -20.20
CA LEU A 45 17.55 6.04 -19.80
C LEU A 45 17.94 6.69 -18.48
N LEU A 46 18.51 5.92 -17.53
CA LEU A 46 18.95 6.43 -16.23
C LEU A 46 20.37 7.00 -16.25
N GLY A 47 21.08 6.86 -17.37
CA GLY A 47 22.39 7.47 -17.62
C GLY A 47 22.33 9.00 -17.66
N GLU A 48 23.52 9.62 -17.69
CA GLU A 48 23.65 11.08 -17.71
C GLU A 48 23.43 11.69 -19.11
N ASP A 49 23.54 10.87 -20.17
CA ASP A 49 23.41 11.30 -21.56
C ASP A 49 21.96 11.56 -22.00
N VAL A 50 20.98 11.16 -21.19
CA VAL A 50 19.54 11.36 -21.46
C VAL A 50 19.02 12.49 -20.58
N LEU A 51 18.37 13.47 -21.21
CA LEU A 51 17.75 14.58 -20.48
C LEU A 51 16.73 14.04 -19.48
N LEU A 52 16.81 14.53 -18.24
CA LEU A 52 15.99 14.04 -17.13
C LEU A 52 14.48 14.06 -17.43
N VAL A 53 14.00 15.07 -18.16
CA VAL A 53 12.57 15.16 -18.53
C VAL A 53 12.13 14.00 -19.42
N ILE A 54 13.00 13.54 -20.33
CA ILE A 54 12.75 12.38 -21.20
C ILE A 54 12.81 11.12 -20.36
N SER A 55 13.87 10.95 -19.57
CA SER A 55 14.03 9.77 -18.70
C SER A 55 12.82 9.59 -17.78
N ARG A 56 12.35 10.65 -17.13
CA ARG A 56 11.12 10.63 -16.30
C ARG A 56 9.92 10.16 -17.12
N ALA A 57 9.63 10.84 -18.24
CA ALA A 57 8.47 10.54 -19.05
C ALA A 57 8.45 9.10 -19.61
N VAL A 58 9.62 8.56 -19.94
CA VAL A 58 9.77 7.21 -20.49
C VAL A 58 9.73 6.15 -19.38
N ILE A 59 10.37 6.38 -18.24
CA ILE A 59 10.37 5.43 -17.11
C ILE A 59 8.99 5.39 -16.42
N THR A 60 8.27 6.51 -16.32
CA THR A 60 6.86 6.52 -15.89
C THR A 60 5.99 5.71 -16.85
N HIS A 61 6.19 5.87 -18.17
CA HIS A 61 5.50 5.05 -19.17
C HIS A 61 5.80 3.56 -19.01
N LEU A 62 7.08 3.22 -18.81
CA LEU A 62 7.49 1.84 -18.54
C LEU A 62 6.78 1.26 -17.31
N ALA A 63 6.72 2.01 -16.20
CA ALA A 63 6.03 1.57 -15.00
C ALA A 63 4.54 1.28 -15.27
N SER A 64 3.88 2.14 -16.05
CA SER A 64 2.49 1.94 -16.47
C SER A 64 2.29 0.69 -17.31
N VAL A 65 3.17 0.45 -18.28
CA VAL A 65 3.07 -0.69 -19.19
C VAL A 65 3.34 -2.00 -18.44
N VAL A 66 4.38 -2.02 -17.60
CA VAL A 66 4.75 -3.20 -16.79
C VAL A 66 3.65 -3.55 -15.79
N ALA A 67 2.94 -2.56 -15.24
CA ALA A 67 1.80 -2.83 -14.34
C ALA A 67 0.72 -3.69 -15.01
N GLY A 68 0.47 -3.48 -16.32
CA GLY A 68 -0.52 -4.24 -17.10
C GLY A 68 -0.04 -5.59 -17.64
N ILE A 69 1.23 -5.97 -17.42
CA ILE A 69 1.74 -7.29 -17.83
C ILE A 69 1.27 -8.34 -16.83
N ASP A 70 0.71 -9.42 -17.34
CA ASP A 70 0.31 -10.59 -16.53
C ASP A 70 1.55 -11.31 -15.99
N VAL A 71 1.57 -11.55 -14.68
CA VAL A 71 2.69 -12.22 -13.99
C VAL A 71 2.81 -13.67 -14.43
N ASP A 72 1.68 -14.36 -14.66
CA ASP A 72 1.65 -15.77 -15.05
C ASP A 72 2.25 -15.97 -16.45
N ALA A 73 2.02 -15.02 -17.34
CA ALA A 73 2.61 -15.01 -18.68
C ALA A 73 4.09 -14.61 -18.67
N HIS A 74 4.51 -13.80 -17.69
CA HIS A 74 5.84 -13.18 -17.65
C HIS A 74 6.45 -13.18 -16.24
N PRO A 75 7.01 -14.33 -15.78
CA PRO A 75 7.60 -14.48 -14.44
C PRO A 75 8.77 -13.52 -14.15
N TRP A 76 9.40 -12.99 -15.20
CA TRP A 76 10.49 -12.01 -15.07
C TRP A 76 10.03 -10.65 -14.52
N LYS A 77 8.72 -10.37 -14.47
CA LYS A 77 8.16 -9.07 -14.05
C LYS A 77 8.66 -8.67 -12.66
N LEU A 78 8.65 -9.59 -11.69
CA LEU A 78 9.12 -9.34 -10.33
C LEU A 78 10.58 -8.90 -10.32
N GLU A 79 11.45 -9.70 -10.95
CA GLU A 79 12.89 -9.42 -11.05
C GLU A 79 13.14 -8.07 -11.72
N PHE A 80 12.38 -7.75 -12.77
CA PHE A 80 12.50 -6.51 -13.51
C PHE A 80 12.11 -5.28 -12.69
N ILE A 81 10.99 -5.33 -11.97
CA ILE A 81 10.56 -4.24 -11.09
C ILE A 81 11.60 -4.00 -9.98
N CYS A 82 12.10 -5.07 -9.33
CA CYS A 82 13.18 -4.96 -8.35
C CYS A 82 14.45 -4.34 -8.93
N PHE A 83 14.82 -4.72 -10.16
CA PHE A 83 15.93 -4.11 -10.89
C PHE A 83 15.71 -2.60 -11.13
N CYS A 84 14.53 -2.20 -11.61
CA CYS A 84 14.18 -0.80 -11.84
C CYS A 84 14.28 0.02 -10.54
N LEU A 85 13.70 -0.47 -9.44
CA LEU A 85 13.78 0.19 -8.13
C LEU A 85 15.22 0.34 -7.66
N ALA A 86 16.05 -0.69 -7.82
CA ALA A 86 17.47 -0.64 -7.45
C ALA A 86 18.25 0.41 -8.27
N LYS A 87 17.93 0.56 -9.56
CA LYS A 87 18.55 1.56 -10.45
C LYS A 87 18.05 2.98 -10.22
N ILE A 88 16.78 3.15 -9.82
CA ILE A 88 16.19 4.44 -9.49
C ILE A 88 16.70 4.98 -8.14
N LYS A 89 16.94 4.09 -7.16
CA LYS A 89 17.30 4.44 -5.78
C LYS A 89 18.36 5.56 -5.62
N PRO A 90 19.49 5.60 -6.36
CA PRO A 90 20.50 6.67 -6.22
C PRO A 90 19.99 8.06 -6.59
N ARG A 91 18.93 8.14 -7.41
CA ARG A 91 18.33 9.38 -7.91
C ARG A 91 16.83 9.44 -7.60
N ILE A 92 16.38 8.83 -6.50
CA ILE A 92 14.96 8.65 -6.19
C ILE A 92 14.14 9.95 -6.20
N LEU A 93 14.70 11.06 -5.70
CA LEU A 93 14.06 12.40 -5.76
C LEU A 93 13.81 12.88 -7.19
N SER A 94 14.58 12.37 -8.15
CA SER A 94 14.39 12.65 -9.56
C SER A 94 13.34 11.73 -10.21
N PHE A 95 12.94 10.64 -9.59
CA PHE A 95 12.10 9.59 -10.20
C PHE A 95 11.02 9.11 -9.23
N GLU A 96 10.45 10.02 -8.43
CA GLU A 96 9.49 9.66 -7.39
C GLU A 96 8.20 9.03 -7.96
N GLU A 97 7.64 9.59 -9.03
CA GLU A 97 6.43 9.05 -9.65
C GLU A 97 6.60 7.60 -10.14
N PRO A 98 7.61 7.25 -10.97
CA PRO A 98 7.80 5.86 -11.34
C PRO A 98 8.22 4.97 -10.17
N ASP A 99 8.97 5.47 -9.17
CA ASP A 99 9.27 4.69 -7.95
C ASP A 99 7.99 4.28 -7.22
N VAL A 100 7.03 5.19 -7.06
CA VAL A 100 5.71 4.90 -6.47
C VAL A 100 4.99 3.83 -7.28
N MET A 101 4.88 4.00 -8.60
CA MET A 101 4.17 3.05 -9.47
C MET A 101 4.80 1.64 -9.42
N PHE A 102 6.13 1.55 -9.44
CA PHE A 102 6.83 0.28 -9.31
C PHE A 102 6.60 -0.36 -7.94
N ARG A 103 6.61 0.41 -6.84
CA ARG A 103 6.33 -0.11 -5.49
C ARG A 103 4.89 -0.57 -5.32
N GLU A 104 3.93 0.13 -5.90
CA GLU A 104 2.52 -0.26 -5.87
C GLU A 104 2.29 -1.56 -6.66
N SER A 105 2.88 -1.65 -7.86
CA SER A 105 2.85 -2.88 -8.67
C SER A 105 3.53 -4.05 -7.94
N LEU A 106 4.70 -3.83 -7.34
CA LEU A 106 5.41 -4.83 -6.56
C LEU A 106 4.60 -5.29 -5.33
N ALA A 107 3.96 -4.36 -4.62
CA ALA A 107 3.13 -4.69 -3.48
C ALA A 107 1.89 -5.51 -3.88
N ALA A 108 1.25 -5.18 -5.01
CA ALA A 108 0.14 -5.96 -5.53
C ALA A 108 0.56 -7.40 -5.83
N MET A 109 1.71 -7.58 -6.49
CA MET A 109 2.25 -8.91 -6.77
C MET A 109 2.53 -9.73 -5.50
N TYR A 110 3.18 -9.12 -4.50
CA TYR A 110 3.39 -9.81 -3.22
C TYR A 110 2.08 -10.12 -2.49
N MET A 111 1.05 -9.28 -2.61
CA MET A 111 -0.26 -9.59 -2.03
C MET A 111 -0.94 -10.77 -2.72
N ASP A 112 -0.83 -10.88 -4.05
CA ASP A 112 -1.38 -12.00 -4.82
C ASP A 112 -0.69 -13.32 -4.48
N GLU A 113 0.59 -13.27 -4.11
CA GLU A 113 1.39 -14.41 -3.62
C GLU A 113 1.28 -14.64 -2.10
N GLU A 114 0.41 -13.91 -1.40
CA GLU A 114 0.25 -13.95 0.08
C GLU A 114 1.52 -13.58 0.88
N GLU A 115 2.51 -12.95 0.24
CA GLU A 115 3.74 -12.42 0.83
C GLU A 115 3.49 -11.04 1.48
N TYR A 116 2.61 -10.99 2.49
CA TYR A 116 2.09 -9.74 3.04
C TYR A 116 3.16 -8.81 3.64
N ILE A 117 4.21 -9.38 4.24
CA ILE A 117 5.31 -8.61 4.82
C ILE A 117 6.10 -7.87 3.75
N GLU A 118 6.38 -8.52 2.61
CA GLU A 118 7.12 -7.89 1.52
C GLU A 118 6.26 -6.85 0.79
N ALA A 119 4.95 -7.08 0.68
CA ALA A 119 4.00 -6.06 0.22
C ALA A 119 4.01 -4.83 1.14
N ALA A 120 3.98 -5.03 2.45
CA ALA A 120 4.01 -3.95 3.43
C ALA A 120 5.32 -3.14 3.34
N LYS A 121 6.47 -3.81 3.22
CA LYS A 121 7.79 -3.18 3.03
C LYS A 121 7.87 -2.38 1.72
N ALA A 122 7.32 -2.90 0.63
CA ALA A 122 7.31 -2.22 -0.66
C ALA A 122 6.56 -0.87 -0.56
N LEU A 123 5.35 -0.88 0.03
CA LEU A 123 4.54 0.32 0.25
C LEU A 123 5.14 1.28 1.30
N ALA A 124 5.68 0.74 2.39
CA ALA A 124 6.28 1.53 3.48
C ALA A 124 7.48 2.38 3.04
N ALA A 125 8.15 1.98 1.97
CA ALA A 125 9.29 2.70 1.42
C ALA A 125 8.89 3.79 0.40
N ILE A 126 7.59 3.99 0.13
CA ILE A 126 7.08 5.20 -0.53
C ILE A 126 7.25 6.40 0.42
N ASN A 127 7.88 7.48 -0.05
CA ASN A 127 8.01 8.71 0.71
C ASN A 127 6.70 9.51 0.70
N LEU A 128 5.90 9.39 1.76
CA LEU A 128 4.60 10.11 1.87
C LEU A 128 4.71 11.50 2.50
N GLU A 129 5.79 11.78 3.25
CA GLU A 129 5.92 13.01 4.05
C GLU A 129 6.81 14.08 3.41
N SER A 130 7.90 13.66 2.75
CA SER A 130 8.93 14.55 2.19
C SER A 130 9.04 14.44 0.66
N SER A 131 7.95 14.06 -0.02
CA SER A 131 7.93 13.98 -1.48
C SER A 131 7.69 15.34 -2.12
N THR A 132 8.14 15.51 -3.36
CA THR A 132 7.72 16.68 -4.16
C THR A 132 6.23 16.62 -4.50
N ARG A 133 5.65 15.42 -4.60
CA ARG A 133 4.20 15.23 -4.69
C ARG A 133 3.56 15.49 -3.32
N GLN A 134 2.59 16.38 -3.29
CA GLN A 134 1.77 16.60 -2.12
C GLN A 134 0.67 15.52 -2.05
N TYR A 135 0.77 14.64 -1.06
CA TYR A 135 -0.28 13.68 -0.74
C TYR A 135 -1.29 14.34 0.20
N THR A 136 -2.57 14.13 -0.11
CA THR A 136 -3.70 14.48 0.76
C THR A 136 -3.69 13.65 2.05
N ASP A 137 -4.37 14.14 3.08
CA ASP A 137 -4.53 13.40 4.34
C ASP A 137 -5.22 12.05 4.14
N VAL A 138 -6.16 11.98 3.18
CA VAL A 138 -6.85 10.74 2.80
C VAL A 138 -5.88 9.75 2.16
N GLU A 139 -5.08 10.16 1.17
CA GLU A 139 -4.09 9.28 0.55
C GLU A 139 -3.06 8.75 1.56
N LYS A 140 -2.60 9.61 2.49
CA LYS A 140 -1.66 9.21 3.55
C LYS A 140 -2.31 8.20 4.51
N ALA A 141 -3.53 8.49 4.98
CA ALA A 141 -4.26 7.60 5.87
C ALA A 141 -4.49 6.24 5.21
N GLU A 142 -4.96 6.21 3.96
CA GLU A 142 -5.19 4.99 3.19
C GLU A 142 -3.92 4.13 3.09
N LYS A 143 -2.79 4.72 2.71
CA LYS A 143 -1.51 3.99 2.61
C LYS A 143 -1.05 3.45 3.95
N TYR A 144 -1.11 4.24 5.02
CA TYR A 144 -0.68 3.80 6.34
C TYR A 144 -1.59 2.72 6.94
N VAL A 145 -2.91 2.82 6.74
CA VAL A 145 -3.85 1.77 7.15
C VAL A 145 -3.57 0.50 6.36
N LYS A 146 -3.41 0.58 5.04
CA LYS A 146 -3.10 -0.59 4.20
C LYS A 146 -1.80 -1.29 4.63
N ILE A 147 -0.74 -0.53 4.94
CA ILE A 147 0.52 -1.10 5.43
C ILE A 147 0.31 -1.81 6.77
N ALA A 148 -0.44 -1.21 7.70
CA ALA A 148 -0.75 -1.83 8.98
C ALA A 148 -1.57 -3.13 8.82
N GLU A 149 -2.56 -3.14 7.92
CA GLU A 149 -3.38 -4.33 7.62
C GLU A 149 -2.55 -5.49 7.05
N LEU A 150 -1.55 -5.18 6.22
CA LEU A 150 -0.64 -6.18 5.65
C LEU A 150 0.23 -6.81 6.74
N TYR A 151 0.83 -6.01 7.63
CA TYR A 151 1.57 -6.56 8.78
C TYR A 151 0.66 -7.39 9.71
N LEU A 152 -0.61 -7.01 9.86
CA LEU A 152 -1.58 -7.76 10.66
C LEU A 152 -2.06 -9.08 10.01
N GLN A 153 -1.75 -9.37 8.75
CA GLN A 153 -2.02 -10.71 8.20
C GLN A 153 -1.10 -11.77 8.82
N GLU A 154 0.14 -11.38 9.15
CA GLU A 154 1.18 -12.24 9.73
C GLU A 154 1.42 -11.94 11.22
N ASP A 155 0.45 -11.33 11.90
CA ASP A 155 0.52 -10.97 13.32
C ASP A 155 1.74 -10.10 13.74
N GLU A 156 2.35 -9.37 12.79
CA GLU A 156 3.47 -8.44 13.03
C GLU A 156 2.97 -7.11 13.64
N THR A 157 2.49 -7.21 14.88
CA THR A 157 1.77 -6.15 15.59
C THR A 157 2.62 -4.94 15.93
N VAL A 158 3.95 -5.11 16.08
CA VAL A 158 4.88 -4.01 16.37
C VAL A 158 4.98 -3.08 15.17
N ASP A 159 5.18 -3.64 13.98
CA ASP A 159 5.26 -2.86 12.74
C ASP A 159 3.90 -2.29 12.37
N ALA A 160 2.82 -3.06 12.52
CA ALA A 160 1.47 -2.56 12.33
C ALA A 160 1.16 -1.33 13.22
N GLU A 161 1.57 -1.37 14.49
CA GLU A 161 1.40 -0.25 15.43
C GLU A 161 2.14 1.01 14.98
N ASN A 162 3.35 0.85 14.42
CA ASN A 162 4.11 1.98 13.89
C ASN A 162 3.36 2.73 12.79
N PHE A 163 2.70 2.00 11.89
CA PHE A 163 1.96 2.59 10.77
C PHE A 163 0.56 3.08 11.16
N ILE A 164 -0.16 2.36 12.03
CA ILE A 164 -1.48 2.83 12.48
C ILE A 164 -1.37 4.15 13.27
N ASN A 165 -0.30 4.33 14.05
CA ASN A 165 -0.05 5.59 14.77
C ASN A 165 0.33 6.74 13.83
N ARG A 166 0.82 6.46 12.62
CA ARG A 166 0.99 7.49 11.58
C ARG A 166 -0.35 7.83 10.95
N ALA A 167 -1.18 6.83 10.64
CA ALA A 167 -2.54 7.04 10.12
C ALA A 167 -3.40 7.89 11.07
N SER A 168 -3.27 7.70 12.39
CA SER A 168 -4.06 8.43 13.39
C SER A 168 -3.86 9.96 13.35
N ARG A 169 -2.74 10.44 12.79
CA ARG A 169 -2.47 11.87 12.60
C ARG A 169 -3.35 12.50 11.53
N PHE A 170 -3.90 11.71 10.61
CA PHE A 170 -4.66 12.17 9.45
C PHE A 170 -6.12 11.74 9.49
N ILE A 171 -6.44 10.64 10.21
CA ILE A 171 -7.77 10.01 10.16
C ILE A 171 -8.94 10.92 10.58
N HIS A 172 -8.67 11.95 11.39
CA HIS A 172 -9.68 12.93 11.80
C HIS A 172 -10.14 13.83 10.63
N ASN A 173 -9.31 13.99 9.61
CA ASN A 173 -9.60 14.77 8.39
C ASN A 173 -10.19 13.91 7.26
N VAL A 174 -10.32 12.60 7.47
CA VAL A 174 -10.89 11.67 6.48
C VAL A 174 -12.40 11.66 6.66
N GLU A 175 -13.17 11.87 5.59
CA GLU A 175 -14.63 11.72 5.62
C GLU A 175 -15.08 10.30 5.26
N ASP A 176 -14.27 9.59 4.47
CA ASP A 176 -14.51 8.21 4.05
C ASP A 176 -14.67 7.27 5.26
N TRP A 177 -15.87 6.72 5.35
CA TRP A 177 -16.26 5.83 6.42
C TRP A 177 -15.57 4.46 6.32
N ALA A 178 -15.38 3.93 5.12
CA ALA A 178 -14.75 2.62 4.93
C ALA A 178 -13.29 2.64 5.42
N LEU A 179 -12.55 3.70 5.10
CA LEU A 179 -11.20 3.91 5.61
C LEU A 179 -11.18 4.11 7.14
N LYS A 180 -12.14 4.85 7.70
CA LYS A 180 -12.27 4.99 9.16
C LYS A 180 -12.51 3.65 9.85
N LEU A 181 -13.38 2.81 9.30
CA LEU A 181 -13.65 1.48 9.82
C LEU A 181 -12.39 0.62 9.78
N ARG A 182 -11.72 0.52 8.62
CA ARG A 182 -10.46 -0.21 8.45
C ARG A 182 -9.38 0.23 9.44
N PHE A 183 -9.22 1.54 9.64
CA PHE A 183 -8.31 2.09 10.65
C PHE A 183 -8.64 1.59 12.06
N GLN A 184 -9.92 1.59 12.44
CA GLN A 184 -10.34 1.30 13.80
C GLN A 184 -10.29 -0.18 14.12
N VAL A 185 -10.70 -1.02 13.18
CA VAL A 185 -10.56 -2.48 13.28
C VAL A 185 -9.09 -2.85 13.41
N SER A 186 -8.23 -2.30 12.54
CA SER A 186 -6.78 -2.53 12.60
C SER A 186 -6.19 -2.08 13.94
N TYR A 187 -6.58 -0.90 14.42
CA TYR A 187 -6.08 -0.40 15.71
C TYR A 187 -6.57 -1.23 16.89
N ALA A 188 -7.85 -1.64 16.89
CA ALA A 188 -8.39 -2.51 17.93
C ALA A 188 -7.69 -3.88 17.96
N ARG A 189 -7.41 -4.49 16.79
CA ARG A 189 -6.62 -5.73 16.67
C ARG A 189 -5.21 -5.60 17.26
N ILE A 190 -4.54 -4.47 17.02
CA ILE A 190 -3.22 -4.17 17.61
C ILE A 190 -3.32 -4.07 19.13
N LEU A 191 -4.32 -3.36 19.66
CA LEU A 191 -4.52 -3.20 21.11
C LEU A 191 -4.83 -4.54 21.79
N ASP A 192 -5.68 -5.35 21.16
CA ASP A 192 -6.04 -6.69 21.60
C ASP A 192 -4.79 -7.59 21.70
N SER A 193 -3.98 -7.62 20.64
CA SER A 193 -2.70 -8.36 20.60
C SER A 193 -1.71 -7.90 21.69
N LYS A 194 -1.73 -6.60 22.03
CA LYS A 194 -0.92 -6.02 23.11
C LYS A 194 -1.53 -6.20 24.50
N ARG A 195 -2.61 -6.98 24.63
CA ARG A 195 -3.35 -7.23 25.88
C ARG A 195 -3.94 -5.96 26.51
N LYS A 196 -4.11 -4.89 25.73
CA LYS A 196 -4.84 -3.69 26.12
C LYS A 196 -6.33 -3.90 25.88
N PHE A 197 -6.86 -4.98 26.46
CA PHE A 197 -8.20 -5.48 26.13
C PHE A 197 -9.32 -4.48 26.43
N LEU A 198 -9.19 -3.65 27.48
CA LEU A 198 -10.20 -2.64 27.77
C LEU A 198 -10.27 -1.58 26.66
N ASP A 199 -9.13 -1.11 26.17
CA ASP A 199 -9.05 -0.12 25.10
C ASP A 199 -9.53 -0.71 23.78
N ALA A 200 -9.16 -1.96 23.49
CA ALA A 200 -9.66 -2.70 22.32
C ALA A 200 -11.18 -2.88 22.38
N ALA A 201 -11.72 -3.30 23.53
CA ALA A 201 -13.16 -3.51 23.73
C ALA A 201 -13.97 -2.23 23.52
N LEU A 202 -13.48 -1.09 24.04
CA LEU A 202 -14.14 0.20 23.85
C LEU A 202 -14.22 0.60 22.38
N ARG A 203 -13.13 0.40 21.62
CA ARG A 203 -13.11 0.70 20.17
C ARG A 203 -14.02 -0.24 19.39
N TYR A 204 -13.91 -1.55 19.60
CA TYR A 204 -14.80 -2.51 18.94
C TYR A 204 -16.27 -2.21 19.22
N TYR A 205 -16.62 -1.88 20.48
CA TYR A 205 -17.98 -1.52 20.85
C TYR A 205 -18.44 -0.23 20.17
N GLU A 206 -17.65 0.83 20.22
CA GLU A 206 -17.96 2.12 19.56
C GLU A 206 -18.31 1.93 18.08
N PHE A 207 -17.51 1.14 17.36
CA PHE A 207 -17.74 0.90 15.94
C PHE A 207 -18.89 -0.07 15.64
N SER A 208 -19.15 -1.05 16.52
CA SER A 208 -20.34 -1.89 16.39
C SER A 208 -21.66 -1.09 16.44
N GLN A 209 -21.65 0.13 17.01
CA GLN A 209 -22.82 1.01 17.10
C GLN A 209 -22.94 1.95 15.90
N SER A 210 -21.96 1.97 15.01
CA SER A 210 -21.81 3.03 14.02
C SER A 210 -22.37 2.65 12.65
N LYS A 211 -23.10 3.60 12.07
CA LYS A 211 -23.64 3.59 10.69
C LYS A 211 -24.18 2.22 10.19
N PRO A 212 -25.26 1.70 10.79
CA PRO A 212 -25.84 0.41 10.42
C PRO A 212 -26.37 0.36 8.98
N ASP A 213 -26.59 1.51 8.33
CA ASP A 213 -27.06 1.59 6.95
C ASP A 213 -25.92 1.52 5.91
N GLU A 214 -24.64 1.65 6.34
CA GLU A 214 -23.47 1.67 5.46
C GLU A 214 -22.55 0.44 5.62
N VAL A 215 -22.80 -0.41 6.63
CA VAL A 215 -21.96 -1.57 6.97
C VAL A 215 -22.83 -2.82 7.04
N ASP A 216 -22.30 -3.97 6.62
CA ASP A 216 -23.00 -5.24 6.76
C ASP A 216 -23.36 -5.49 8.24
N PRO A 217 -24.63 -5.78 8.56
CA PRO A 217 -25.03 -6.12 9.93
C PRO A 217 -24.20 -7.24 10.56
N ASP A 218 -23.73 -8.21 9.77
CA ASP A 218 -22.93 -9.33 10.26
C ASP A 218 -21.53 -8.86 10.69
N ASP A 219 -20.92 -7.92 9.96
CA ASP A 219 -19.63 -7.31 10.34
C ASP A 219 -19.77 -6.52 11.65
N LEU A 220 -20.87 -5.78 11.82
CA LEU A 220 -21.14 -5.03 13.05
C LEU A 220 -21.33 -5.97 14.26
N LEU A 221 -21.98 -7.11 14.05
CA LEU A 221 -22.11 -8.16 15.06
C LEU A 221 -20.77 -8.81 15.40
N GLU A 222 -19.89 -9.01 14.41
CA GLU A 222 -18.54 -9.52 14.66
C GLU A 222 -17.75 -8.55 15.55
N LEU A 223 -17.78 -7.24 15.25
CA LEU A 223 -17.14 -6.23 16.09
C LEU A 223 -17.71 -6.22 17.51
N LEU A 224 -19.03 -6.33 17.65
CA LEU A 224 -19.66 -6.45 18.96
C LEU A 224 -19.18 -7.68 19.73
N SER A 225 -19.06 -8.83 19.06
CA SER A 225 -18.56 -10.08 19.65
C SER A 225 -17.10 -9.94 20.11
N LYS A 226 -16.23 -9.31 19.30
CA LYS A 226 -14.85 -8.99 19.70
C LYS A 226 -14.82 -8.04 20.90
N ALA A 227 -15.73 -7.06 20.95
CA ALA A 227 -15.85 -6.14 22.08
C ALA A 227 -16.20 -6.87 23.39
N VAL A 228 -17.16 -7.80 23.34
CA VAL A 228 -17.54 -8.65 24.49
C VAL A 228 -16.36 -9.49 24.95
N THR A 229 -15.69 -10.16 24.02
CA THR A 229 -14.52 -11.00 24.31
C THR A 229 -13.41 -10.20 25.01
N CYS A 230 -13.03 -9.07 24.43
CA CYS A 230 -12.03 -8.17 25.01
C CYS A 230 -12.47 -7.63 26.39
N ALA A 231 -13.75 -7.26 26.56
CA ALA A 231 -14.25 -6.77 27.85
C ALA A 231 -14.19 -7.84 28.95
N ILE A 232 -14.44 -9.11 28.60
CA ILE A 232 -14.30 -10.24 29.51
C ILE A 232 -12.83 -10.43 29.91
N LEU A 233 -11.91 -10.42 28.94
CA LEU A 233 -10.46 -10.60 29.15
C LEU A 233 -9.77 -9.43 29.86
N ALA A 234 -10.35 -8.23 29.83
CA ALA A 234 -9.78 -7.06 30.47
C ALA A 234 -9.60 -7.24 31.99
N SER A 235 -8.59 -6.56 32.55
CA SER A 235 -8.33 -6.54 33.99
C SER A 235 -9.52 -6.02 34.79
N ALA A 236 -9.74 -6.60 35.96
CA ALA A 236 -10.81 -6.17 36.86
C ALA A 236 -10.67 -4.69 37.23
N GLY A 237 -11.77 -3.93 37.12
CA GLY A 237 -11.79 -2.52 37.50
C GLY A 237 -13.10 -1.81 37.16
N PRO A 238 -13.31 -0.59 37.66
CA PRO A 238 -14.58 0.14 37.50
C PRO A 238 -14.96 0.44 36.03
N GLN A 239 -13.97 0.67 35.16
CA GLN A 239 -14.24 0.89 33.73
C GLN A 239 -14.73 -0.39 33.05
N ARG A 240 -14.07 -1.53 33.30
CA ARG A 240 -14.51 -2.85 32.80
C ARG A 240 -15.93 -3.18 33.26
N SER A 241 -16.22 -3.02 34.56
CA SER A 241 -17.56 -3.34 35.08
C SER A 241 -18.65 -2.47 34.46
N ARG A 242 -18.36 -1.19 34.19
CA ARG A 242 -19.28 -0.31 33.46
C ARG A 242 -19.49 -0.78 32.02
N LEU A 243 -18.41 -1.11 31.31
CA LEU A 243 -18.50 -1.60 29.93
C LEU A 243 -19.31 -2.91 29.84
N LEU A 244 -19.06 -3.87 30.72
CA LEU A 244 -19.84 -5.12 30.77
C LEU A 244 -21.33 -4.84 31.08
N GLY A 245 -21.61 -3.90 31.97
CA GLY A 245 -22.99 -3.46 32.25
C GLY A 245 -23.68 -2.80 31.06
N THR A 246 -22.91 -2.12 30.19
CA THR A 246 -23.41 -1.59 28.92
C THR A 246 -23.66 -2.71 27.92
N LEU A 247 -22.69 -3.60 27.71
CA LEU A 247 -22.80 -4.73 26.77
C LEU A 247 -23.97 -5.67 27.13
N TYR A 248 -24.19 -5.95 28.41
CA TYR A 248 -25.31 -6.79 28.87
C TYR A 248 -26.70 -6.20 28.53
N LYS A 249 -26.80 -4.88 28.37
CA LYS A 249 -28.03 -4.18 28.01
C LYS A 249 -28.23 -4.05 26.49
N ASP A 250 -27.22 -4.37 25.69
CA ASP A 250 -27.33 -4.36 24.23
C ASP A 250 -28.04 -5.66 23.79
N GLU A 251 -29.26 -5.53 23.25
CA GLU A 251 -30.07 -6.68 22.83
C GLU A 251 -29.38 -7.53 21.76
N ARG A 252 -28.48 -6.93 20.95
CA ARG A 252 -27.74 -7.66 19.91
C ARG A 252 -26.76 -8.66 20.52
N VAL A 253 -26.25 -8.40 21.74
CA VAL A 253 -25.41 -9.35 22.50
C VAL A 253 -26.22 -10.56 22.98
N LYS A 254 -27.52 -10.39 23.24
CA LYS A 254 -28.40 -11.49 23.68
C LYS A 254 -28.86 -12.37 22.53
N ASN A 255 -28.95 -11.78 21.34
CA ASN A 255 -29.33 -12.47 20.11
C ASN A 255 -28.13 -13.08 19.37
N SER A 256 -26.90 -12.81 19.81
CA SER A 256 -25.72 -13.52 19.30
C SER A 256 -25.71 -14.90 19.93
N GLU A 257 -26.09 -15.92 19.16
CA GLU A 257 -26.03 -17.30 19.61
C GLU A 257 -24.59 -17.68 19.97
N TYR A 258 -24.38 -18.02 21.23
CA TYR A 258 -23.36 -18.96 21.68
C TYR A 258 -24.05 -20.23 22.14
#